data_AF-A0A950LQF1-F1
#
_entry.id   AF-A0A950LQF1-F1
#
_cell.length_a   1.000
_cell.length_b   1.000
_cell.length_c   1.000
_cell.angle_alpha   90.00
_cell.angle_beta   90.00
_cell.angle_gamma   90.00
#
_symmetry.space_group_name_H-M   'P 1'
#
loop_
_entity.id
_entity.type
_entity.pdbx_description
1 polymer ?
#
loop_
_entity_poly.entity_id
_entity_poly.type
_entity_poly.pdbx_seq_one_letter_code
_entity_poly.pdbx_strand_id
1 'polypeptide(L)'
;MTLWIVLAGMTGLAVLCALWPLAFRAKSGAGPASDVAFYKAQLGEIERDVERGQLPADEAAAARAEAGRRLIAASAAEGAASQPGEALALRRAAAVLILVAVPLVALGLYAELGRPEMPDQPLAGRAPDVKTPEGVEAAIARIETHLIAAPDDAKGWAVIAPVYMRLGRFNDAVNAFQQLLRLKGENATLRANYGEALVGAANGVVTADARAAFDR
;
A
#
# COMPACT_ATOMS: atom_id res chain seq x y z
N MET A 1 -10.03 -11.85 3.32
CA MET A 1 -9.40 -12.43 4.53
C MET A 1 -8.18 -13.28 4.20
N THR A 2 -8.26 -14.25 3.30
CA THR A 2 -7.12 -15.08 2.86
C THR A 2 -5.91 -14.28 2.36
N LEU A 3 -6.13 -13.25 1.54
CA LEU A 3 -5.08 -12.36 1.03
C LEU A 3 -4.31 -11.64 2.15
N TRP A 4 -5.03 -11.10 3.13
CA TRP A 4 -4.42 -10.41 4.28
C TRP A 4 -3.56 -11.34 5.14
N ILE A 5 -3.99 -12.60 5.31
CA ILE A 5 -3.22 -13.61 6.04
C ILE A 5 -1.91 -13.94 5.31
N VAL A 6 -1.96 -14.08 3.97
CA VAL A 6 -0.76 -14.34 3.16
C VAL A 6 0.22 -13.17 3.25
N LEU A 7 -0.26 -11.93 3.10
CA LEU A 7 0.58 -10.73 3.23
C LEU A 7 1.20 -10.61 4.63
N ALA A 8 0.42 -10.82 5.69
CA ALA A 8 0.94 -10.81 7.06
C ALA A 8 2.03 -11.86 7.27
N GLY A 9 1.83 -13.08 6.75
CA GLY A 9 2.82 -14.16 6.79
C GLY A 9 4.12 -13.81 6.05
N MET A 10 4.02 -13.27 4.83
CA MET A 10 5.18 -12.84 4.05
C MET A 10 5.97 -11.74 4.75
N THR A 11 5.27 -10.78 5.35
CA THR A 11 5.90 -9.66 6.08
C THR A 11 6.63 -10.17 7.32
N GLY A 12 6.03 -11.09 8.08
CA GLY A 12 6.67 -11.74 9.22
C GLY A 12 7.92 -12.53 8.84
N LEU A 13 7.86 -13.28 7.73
CA LEU A 13 9.01 -14.03 7.20
C LEU A 13 10.16 -13.09 6.80
N ALA A 14 9.85 -11.98 6.14
CA ALA A 14 10.85 -10.99 5.73
C ALA A 14 11.57 -10.37 6.95
N VAL A 15 10.81 -10.02 8.01
CA VAL A 15 11.37 -9.50 9.26
C VAL A 15 12.26 -10.54 9.94
N LEU A 16 11.84 -11.80 10.00
CA LEU A 16 12.64 -12.89 10.57
C LEU A 16 13.95 -13.09 9.80
N CYS A 17 13.92 -13.11 8.48
CA CYS A 17 15.12 -13.21 7.64
C CYS A 17 16.08 -12.03 7.84
N ALA A 18 15.56 -10.82 8.04
CA ALA A 18 16.38 -9.63 8.31
C ALA A 18 17.02 -9.65 9.71
N LEU A 19 16.31 -10.20 10.71
CA LEU A 19 16.81 -10.30 12.09
C LEU A 19 17.72 -11.51 12.30
N TRP A 20 17.60 -12.57 11.49
CA TRP A 20 18.40 -13.78 11.57
C TRP A 20 19.94 -13.53 11.58
N PRO A 21 20.53 -12.75 10.66
CA PRO A 21 21.96 -12.46 10.68
C PRO A 21 22.41 -11.54 11.82
N LEU A 22 21.49 -10.84 12.49
CA LEU A 22 21.80 -10.05 13.69
C LEU A 22 21.84 -10.92 14.96
N ALA A 23 21.01 -11.97 15.01
CA ALA A 23 20.95 -12.95 16.09
C ALA A 23 22.09 -13.98 16.00
N PHE A 24 22.40 -14.46 14.79
CA PHE A 24 23.52 -15.36 14.57
C PHE A 24 24.78 -14.57 14.24
N ARG A 25 25.57 -14.29 15.29
CA ARG A 25 26.93 -13.75 15.17
C ARG A 25 27.72 -14.67 14.25
N ALA A 26 27.96 -14.25 13.01
CA ALA A 26 28.98 -14.87 12.20
C ALA A 26 30.27 -14.78 13.01
N LYS A 27 30.86 -15.94 13.38
CA LYS A 27 32.25 -15.99 13.81
C LYS A 27 33.07 -15.57 12.60
N SER A 28 33.24 -14.27 12.41
CA SER A 28 34.27 -13.74 11.52
C SER A 28 35.59 -14.23 12.12
N GLY A 29 36.16 -15.26 11.51
CA GLY A 29 37.47 -15.78 11.84
C GLY A 29 38.52 -14.70 11.64
N ALA A 30 39.58 -14.73 12.48
CA ALA A 30 40.59 -13.67 12.68
C ALA A 30 40.14 -12.52 13.60
N GLY A 31 39.83 -12.84 14.86
CA GLY A 31 39.82 -11.86 15.95
C GLY A 31 41.11 -11.95 16.78
N PRO A 32 41.45 -10.94 17.59
CA PRO A 32 42.68 -10.89 18.40
C PRO A 32 42.88 -12.08 19.34
N ALA A 33 41.79 -12.75 19.74
CA ALA A 33 41.82 -14.03 20.48
C ALA A 33 42.55 -15.17 19.72
N SER A 34 42.44 -15.19 18.40
CA SER A 34 43.13 -16.13 17.52
C SER A 34 44.63 -15.85 17.47
N ASP A 35 45.03 -14.58 17.55
CA ASP A 35 46.43 -14.15 17.47
C ASP A 35 47.18 -14.46 18.77
N VAL A 36 46.53 -14.30 19.93
CA VAL A 36 47.08 -14.69 21.24
C VAL A 36 47.34 -16.19 21.32
N ALA A 37 46.39 -17.01 20.83
CA ALA A 37 46.57 -18.47 20.76
C ALA A 37 47.71 -18.85 19.81
N PHE A 38 47.82 -18.18 18.67
CA PHE A 38 48.88 -18.37 17.68
C PHE A 38 50.28 -18.05 18.27
N TYR A 39 50.46 -16.90 18.89
CA TYR A 39 51.75 -16.51 19.46
C TYR A 39 52.16 -17.37 20.68
N LYS A 40 51.19 -17.86 21.47
CA LYS A 40 51.47 -18.86 22.52
C LYS A 40 51.94 -20.20 21.94
N ALA A 41 51.29 -20.67 20.86
CA ALA A 41 51.73 -21.89 20.17
C ALA A 41 53.13 -21.72 19.57
N GLN A 42 53.43 -20.54 19.00
CA GLN A 42 54.73 -20.21 18.44
C GLN A 42 55.86 -20.21 19.49
N LEU A 43 55.61 -19.70 20.70
CA LEU A 43 56.58 -19.78 21.81
C LEU A 43 56.88 -21.22 22.21
N GLY A 44 55.85 -22.07 22.29
CA GLY A 44 56.03 -23.49 22.59
C GLY A 44 56.72 -24.27 21.47
N GLU A 45 56.60 -23.82 20.21
CA GLU A 45 57.33 -24.40 19.08
C GLU A 45 58.82 -24.04 19.12
N ILE A 46 59.15 -22.78 19.40
CA ILE A 46 60.53 -22.33 19.58
C ILE A 46 61.22 -23.08 20.74
N GLU A 47 60.48 -23.40 21.82
CA GLU A 47 61.01 -24.24 22.91
C GLU A 47 61.36 -25.66 22.45
N ARG A 48 60.45 -26.32 21.71
CA ARG A 48 60.69 -27.66 21.18
C ARG A 48 61.86 -27.70 20.20
N ASP A 49 62.05 -26.65 19.39
CA ASP A 49 63.15 -26.60 18.41
C ASP A 49 64.51 -26.39 19.07
N VAL A 50 64.55 -25.67 20.20
CA VAL A 50 65.76 -25.58 21.04
C VAL A 50 66.07 -26.92 21.72
N GLU A 51 65.05 -27.60 22.27
CA GLU A 51 65.22 -28.93 22.87
C GLU A 51 65.72 -29.98 21.86
N ARG A 52 65.33 -29.84 20.58
CA ARG A 52 65.77 -30.69 19.47
C ARG A 52 67.13 -30.30 18.90
N GLY A 53 67.75 -29.22 19.39
CA GLY A 53 69.02 -28.69 18.88
C GLY A 53 68.93 -28.13 17.46
N GLN A 54 67.72 -27.84 16.96
CA GLN A 54 67.47 -27.30 15.62
C GLN A 54 67.63 -25.77 15.56
N LEU A 55 67.55 -25.10 16.71
CA LEU A 55 67.72 -23.66 16.84
C LEU A 55 68.75 -23.34 17.93
N PRO A 56 69.84 -22.61 17.61
CA PRO A 56 70.84 -22.24 18.60
C PRO A 56 70.26 -21.25 19.63
N ALA A 57 70.77 -21.32 20.87
CA ALA A 57 70.13 -20.71 22.05
C ALA A 57 70.06 -19.17 22.00
N ASP A 58 71.04 -18.55 21.33
CA ASP A 58 71.15 -17.11 21.08
C ASP A 58 70.10 -16.63 20.07
N GLU A 59 69.92 -17.32 18.96
CA GLU A 59 68.86 -17.02 17.97
C GLU A 59 67.47 -17.25 18.57
N ALA A 60 67.32 -18.30 19.38
CA ALA A 60 66.06 -18.61 20.05
C ALA A 60 65.67 -17.55 21.10
N ALA A 61 66.64 -16.93 21.77
CA ALA A 61 66.37 -15.83 22.72
C ALA A 61 65.79 -14.60 22.00
N ALA A 62 66.33 -14.26 20.82
CA ALA A 62 65.82 -13.16 20.00
C ALA A 62 64.40 -13.46 19.47
N ALA A 63 64.16 -14.69 18.99
CA ALA A 63 62.85 -15.12 18.50
C ALA A 63 61.77 -15.11 19.60
N ARG A 64 62.09 -15.59 20.81
CA ARG A 64 61.18 -15.53 21.98
C ARG A 64 60.87 -14.10 22.39
N ALA A 65 61.86 -13.21 22.38
CA ALA A 65 61.65 -11.80 22.74
C ALA A 65 60.67 -11.12 21.76
N GLU A 66 60.77 -11.41 20.47
CA GLU A 66 59.86 -10.86 19.46
C GLU A 66 58.45 -11.46 19.55
N ALA A 67 58.33 -12.79 19.66
CA ALA A 67 57.04 -13.45 19.82
C ALA A 67 56.32 -13.02 21.12
N GLY A 68 57.08 -12.85 22.21
CA GLY A 68 56.56 -12.34 23.49
C GLY A 68 56.08 -10.90 23.40
N ARG A 69 56.81 -10.00 22.71
CA ARG A 69 56.34 -8.63 22.45
C ARG A 69 55.03 -8.61 21.66
N ARG A 70 54.92 -9.45 20.62
CA ARG A 70 53.70 -9.56 19.80
C ARG A 70 52.53 -10.15 20.59
N LEU A 71 52.80 -11.12 21.46
CA LEU A 71 51.79 -11.69 22.35
C LEU A 71 51.23 -10.64 23.32
N ILE A 72 52.10 -9.80 23.91
CA ILE A 72 51.68 -8.71 24.80
C ILE A 72 50.84 -7.69 24.02
N ALA A 73 51.28 -7.30 22.82
CA ALA A 73 50.51 -6.38 21.97
C ALA A 73 49.13 -6.95 21.57
N ALA A 74 49.08 -8.24 21.19
CA ALA A 74 47.85 -8.93 20.83
C ALA A 74 46.88 -9.07 22.01
N SER A 75 47.39 -9.39 23.21
CA SER A 75 46.56 -9.51 24.43
C SER A 75 46.02 -8.15 24.91
N ALA A 76 46.78 -7.07 24.77
CA ALA A 76 46.28 -5.71 25.01
C ALA A 76 45.18 -5.31 24.02
N ALA A 77 45.35 -5.66 22.74
CA ALA A 77 44.34 -5.45 21.71
C ALA A 77 43.05 -6.29 21.95
N GLU A 78 43.18 -7.52 22.45
CA GLU A 78 42.05 -8.38 22.82
C GLU A 78 41.24 -7.79 24.00
N GLY A 79 41.93 -7.27 25.01
CA GLY A 79 41.30 -6.56 26.14
C GLY A 79 40.57 -5.29 25.71
N ALA A 80 41.14 -4.51 24.79
CA ALA A 80 40.50 -3.31 24.23
C ALA A 80 39.32 -3.64 23.29
N ALA A 81 39.44 -4.69 22.47
CA ALA A 81 38.40 -5.17 21.56
C ALA A 81 37.25 -5.89 22.26
N SER A 82 37.33 -6.09 23.58
CA SER A 82 36.26 -6.64 24.42
C SER A 82 35.26 -5.58 24.91
N GLN A 83 35.54 -4.29 24.71
CA GLN A 83 34.62 -3.18 25.05
C GLN A 83 33.59 -2.70 24.00
N PRO A 84 33.44 -3.25 22.77
CA PRO A 84 32.44 -2.77 21.80
C PRO A 84 31.00 -3.20 22.13
N GLY A 85 30.78 -3.91 23.24
CA GLY A 85 29.48 -4.48 23.63
C GLY A 85 28.42 -3.42 23.92
N GLU A 86 28.77 -2.31 24.57
CA GLU A 86 27.79 -1.33 25.05
C GLU A 86 27.20 -0.49 23.92
N ALA A 87 28.05 0.05 23.03
CA ALA A 87 27.60 0.85 21.88
C ALA A 87 26.83 0.02 20.84
N LEU A 88 27.22 -1.25 20.64
CA LEU A 88 26.52 -2.16 19.75
C LEU A 88 25.18 -2.63 20.35
N ALA A 89 25.12 -2.87 21.66
CA ALA A 89 23.89 -3.21 22.36
C ALA A 89 22.88 -2.05 22.33
N LEU A 90 23.34 -0.81 22.56
CA LEU A 90 22.47 0.37 22.48
C LEU A 90 21.94 0.59 21.06
N ARG A 91 22.78 0.43 20.03
CA ARG A 91 22.35 0.51 18.62
C ARG A 91 21.33 -0.59 18.26
N ARG A 92 21.53 -1.82 18.75
CA ARG A 92 20.59 -2.92 18.56
C ARG A 92 19.28 -2.67 19.29
N ALA A 93 19.32 -2.19 20.52
CA ALA A 93 18.14 -1.82 21.30
C ALA A 93 17.35 -0.70 20.61
N ALA A 94 18.04 0.34 20.11
CA ALA A 94 17.41 1.41 19.33
C ALA A 94 16.79 0.89 18.02
N ALA A 95 17.48 -0.02 17.30
CA ALA A 95 16.95 -0.62 16.08
C ALA A 95 15.69 -1.45 16.34
N VAL A 96 15.69 -2.28 17.40
CA VAL A 96 14.50 -3.05 17.82
C VAL A 96 13.37 -2.13 18.25
N LEU A 97 13.68 -1.07 19.01
CA LEU A 97 12.70 -0.09 19.45
C LEU A 97 12.04 0.61 18.27
N ILE A 98 12.82 1.04 17.26
CA ILE A 98 12.27 1.65 16.04
C ILE A 98 11.42 0.64 15.26
N LEU A 99 11.91 -0.60 15.11
CA LEU A 99 11.22 -1.67 14.38
C LEU A 99 9.83 -1.96 14.97
N VAL A 100 9.66 -1.80 16.28
CA VAL A 100 8.37 -2.04 16.98
C VAL A 100 7.54 -0.75 17.10
N ALA A 101 8.17 0.38 17.44
CA ALA A 101 7.48 1.63 17.68
C ALA A 101 6.84 2.19 16.41
N VAL A 102 7.52 2.13 15.25
CA VAL A 102 6.99 2.69 14.00
C VAL A 102 5.70 1.99 13.57
N PRO A 103 5.61 0.63 13.51
CA PRO A 103 4.35 -0.04 13.22
C PRO A 103 3.25 0.24 14.25
N LEU A 104 3.57 0.30 15.55
CA LEU A 104 2.58 0.59 16.59
C LEU A 104 1.99 1.99 16.44
N VAL A 105 2.83 2.99 16.18
CA VAL A 105 2.37 4.37 15.92
C VAL A 105 1.52 4.41 14.64
N ALA A 106 1.95 3.74 13.57
CA ALA A 106 1.18 3.68 12.33
C ALA A 106 -0.20 3.03 12.53
N LEU A 107 -0.26 1.91 13.27
CA LEU A 107 -1.52 1.23 13.60
C LEU A 107 -2.41 2.09 14.49
N GLY A 108 -1.84 2.79 15.47
CA GLY A 108 -2.58 3.72 16.34
C GLY A 108 -3.18 4.87 15.53
N LEU A 109 -2.38 5.51 14.68
CA LEU A 109 -2.87 6.57 13.78
C LEU A 109 -3.94 6.06 12.81
N TYR A 110 -3.78 4.84 12.28
CA TYR A 110 -4.80 4.24 11.40
C TYR A 110 -6.10 3.92 12.15
N ALA A 111 -6.01 3.48 13.40
CA ALA A 111 -7.19 3.24 14.23
C ALA A 111 -7.94 4.53 14.57
N GLU A 112 -7.22 5.64 14.76
CA GLU A 112 -7.81 6.93 15.16
C GLU A 112 -8.30 7.77 13.96
N LEU A 113 -7.54 7.83 12.86
CA LEU A 113 -7.87 8.63 11.67
C LEU A 113 -8.51 7.81 10.55
N GLY A 114 -8.26 6.51 10.52
CA GLY A 114 -8.71 5.63 9.44
C GLY A 114 -10.17 5.19 9.60
N ARG A 115 -10.59 4.30 8.69
CA ARG A 115 -11.90 3.66 8.73
C ARG A 115 -11.75 2.14 8.62
N PRO A 116 -11.33 1.46 9.71
CA PRO A 116 -11.10 0.02 9.70
C PRO A 116 -12.38 -0.77 9.41
N GLU A 117 -13.53 -0.21 9.78
CA GLU A 117 -14.85 -0.83 9.60
C GLU A 117 -15.38 -0.70 8.16
N MET A 118 -14.68 -0.01 7.25
CA MET A 118 -15.20 0.26 5.92
C MET A 118 -15.10 -1.00 5.05
N PRO A 119 -16.21 -1.55 4.56
CA PRO A 119 -16.19 -2.74 3.72
C PRO A 119 -15.59 -2.43 2.34
N ASP A 120 -15.07 -3.47 1.69
CA ASP A 120 -14.49 -3.38 0.35
C ASP A 120 -15.53 -2.82 -0.66
N GLN A 121 -15.10 -1.87 -1.49
CA GLN A 121 -15.95 -1.26 -2.54
C GLN A 121 -15.56 -1.77 -3.94
N PRO A 122 -16.18 -2.88 -4.42
CA PRO A 122 -15.89 -3.44 -5.74
C PRO A 122 -16.31 -2.48 -6.85
N LEU A 123 -15.58 -2.50 -7.97
CA LEU A 123 -15.80 -1.58 -9.10
C LEU A 123 -17.25 -1.62 -9.61
N ALA A 124 -17.86 -2.81 -9.65
CA ALA A 124 -19.25 -3.01 -10.07
C ALA A 124 -20.29 -2.29 -9.18
N GLY A 125 -19.97 -2.07 -7.90
CA GLY A 125 -20.87 -1.42 -6.94
C GLY A 125 -20.68 0.09 -6.82
N ARG A 126 -19.69 0.68 -7.51
CA ARG A 126 -19.46 2.12 -7.44
C ARG A 126 -20.57 2.83 -8.21
N ALA A 127 -21.11 3.90 -7.62
CA ALA A 127 -21.90 4.85 -8.37
C ALA A 127 -20.99 5.47 -9.44
N PRO A 128 -21.48 5.65 -10.68
CA PRO A 128 -20.71 6.34 -11.71
C PRO A 128 -20.35 7.74 -11.19
N ASP A 129 -19.12 8.17 -11.43
CA ASP A 129 -18.71 9.54 -11.09
C ASP A 129 -19.36 10.50 -12.08
N VAL A 130 -20.51 11.06 -11.69
CA VAL A 130 -21.34 11.94 -12.53
C VAL A 130 -20.64 13.28 -12.87
N LYS A 131 -19.39 13.48 -12.41
CA LYS A 131 -18.55 14.61 -12.80
C LYS A 131 -17.90 14.43 -14.18
N THR A 132 -17.82 13.21 -14.71
CA THR A 132 -17.30 12.96 -16.07
C THR A 132 -18.44 12.71 -17.06
N PRO A 133 -18.24 13.02 -18.36
CA PRO A 133 -19.21 12.67 -19.40
C PRO A 133 -19.57 11.18 -19.42
N GLU A 134 -18.59 10.28 -19.26
CA GLU A 134 -18.86 8.83 -19.23
C GLU A 134 -19.70 8.44 -18.01
N GLY A 135 -19.49 9.12 -16.87
CA GLY A 135 -20.28 8.89 -15.67
C GLY A 135 -21.73 9.34 -15.80
N VAL A 136 -22.00 10.43 -16.53
CA VAL A 136 -23.37 10.87 -16.87
C VAL A 136 -24.06 9.85 -17.76
N GLU A 137 -23.39 9.35 -18.81
CA GLU A 137 -23.95 8.32 -19.69
C GLU A 137 -24.22 7.01 -18.93
N ALA A 138 -23.30 6.56 -18.08
CA ALA A 138 -23.49 5.37 -17.26
C ALA A 138 -24.66 5.53 -16.26
N ALA A 139 -24.86 6.74 -15.71
CA ALA A 139 -26.00 7.02 -14.84
C ALA A 139 -27.34 6.96 -15.62
N ILE A 140 -27.37 7.51 -16.83
CA ILE A 140 -28.54 7.46 -17.72
C ILE A 140 -28.88 6.01 -18.08
N ALA A 141 -27.89 5.22 -18.50
CA ALA A 141 -28.09 3.81 -18.85
C ALA A 141 -28.64 2.99 -17.68
N ARG A 142 -28.21 3.27 -16.44
CA ARG A 142 -28.78 2.63 -15.24
C ARG A 142 -30.25 3.01 -15.03
N ILE A 143 -30.61 4.28 -15.20
CA ILE A 143 -32.00 4.74 -15.07
C ILE A 143 -32.87 4.16 -16.19
N GLU A 144 -32.39 4.14 -17.43
CA GLU A 144 -33.06 3.50 -18.57
C GLU A 144 -33.32 2.01 -18.30
N THR A 145 -32.31 1.28 -17.82
CA THR A 145 -32.45 -0.14 -17.44
C THR A 145 -33.50 -0.34 -16.35
N HIS A 146 -33.52 0.53 -15.33
CA HIS A 146 -34.54 0.50 -14.28
C HIS A 146 -35.94 0.77 -14.83
N LEU A 147 -36.10 1.75 -15.72
CA LEU A 147 -37.38 2.10 -16.33
C LEU A 147 -37.91 1.02 -17.29
N ILE A 148 -37.02 0.21 -17.88
CA ILE A 148 -37.43 -0.99 -18.63
C ILE A 148 -38.05 -2.03 -17.68
N ALA A 149 -37.46 -2.23 -16.50
CA ALA A 149 -37.96 -3.17 -15.50
C ALA A 149 -39.20 -2.64 -14.76
N ALA A 150 -39.32 -1.32 -14.59
CA ALA A 150 -40.38 -0.63 -13.88
C ALA A 150 -40.97 0.53 -14.71
N PRO A 151 -41.74 0.23 -15.78
CA PRO A 151 -42.23 1.24 -16.72
C PRO A 151 -43.25 2.21 -16.12
N ASP A 152 -43.89 1.86 -15.01
CA ASP A 152 -44.85 2.71 -14.30
C ASP A 152 -44.20 3.59 -13.21
N ASP A 153 -42.87 3.63 -13.13
CA ASP A 153 -42.15 4.52 -12.20
C ASP A 153 -42.19 5.99 -12.65
N ALA A 154 -43.27 6.66 -12.27
CA ALA A 154 -43.48 8.08 -12.57
C ALA A 154 -42.42 9.01 -11.95
N LYS A 155 -41.64 8.56 -10.95
CA LYS A 155 -40.53 9.34 -10.39
C LYS A 155 -39.31 9.20 -11.29
N GLY A 156 -38.99 7.98 -11.73
CA GLY A 156 -37.88 7.73 -12.67
C GLY A 156 -38.05 8.52 -13.97
N TRP A 157 -39.25 8.52 -14.56
CA TRP A 157 -39.53 9.32 -15.76
C TRP A 157 -39.38 10.83 -15.51
N ALA A 158 -39.77 11.32 -14.33
CA ALA A 158 -39.66 12.74 -13.97
C ALA A 158 -38.21 13.21 -13.80
N VAL A 159 -37.32 12.29 -13.41
CA VAL A 159 -35.88 12.57 -13.27
C VAL A 159 -35.19 12.58 -14.63
N ILE A 160 -35.50 11.63 -15.51
CA ILE A 160 -34.76 11.47 -16.78
C ILE A 160 -35.20 12.45 -17.88
N ALA A 161 -36.48 12.86 -17.92
CA ALA A 161 -37.00 13.71 -18.99
C ALA A 161 -36.27 15.06 -19.14
N PRO A 162 -36.00 15.83 -18.05
CA PRO A 162 -35.22 17.07 -18.16
C PRO A 162 -33.75 16.83 -18.50
N VAL A 163 -33.20 15.67 -18.15
CA VAL A 163 -31.82 15.30 -18.50
C VAL A 163 -31.70 15.09 -20.01
N TYR A 164 -32.66 14.40 -20.62
CA TYR A 164 -32.73 14.26 -22.08
C TYR A 164 -32.83 15.61 -22.79
N MET A 165 -33.62 16.55 -22.27
CA MET A 165 -33.71 17.92 -22.81
C MET A 165 -32.35 18.62 -22.81
N ARG A 166 -31.62 18.58 -21.68
CA ARG A 166 -30.30 19.23 -21.54
C ARG A 166 -29.23 18.62 -22.44
N LEU A 167 -29.34 17.32 -22.73
CA LEU A 167 -28.42 16.61 -23.61
C LEU A 167 -28.81 16.70 -25.09
N GLY A 168 -29.89 17.39 -25.43
CA GLY A 168 -30.39 17.48 -26.81
C GLY A 168 -31.01 16.19 -27.34
N ARG A 169 -31.26 15.20 -26.46
CA ARG A 169 -31.95 13.93 -26.79
C ARG A 169 -33.47 14.16 -26.82
N PHE A 170 -33.92 15.06 -27.69
CA PHE A 170 -35.31 15.54 -27.67
C PHE A 170 -36.35 14.44 -27.93
N ASN A 171 -36.07 13.47 -28.82
CA ASN A 171 -36.98 12.34 -29.05
C ASN A 171 -37.18 11.47 -27.81
N ASP A 172 -36.12 11.25 -27.03
CA ASP A 172 -36.21 10.49 -25.78
C ASP A 172 -36.95 11.29 -24.70
N ALA A 173 -36.76 12.62 -24.68
CA ALA A 173 -37.51 13.52 -23.82
C ALA A 173 -39.02 13.50 -24.14
N VAL A 174 -39.39 13.53 -25.43
CA VAL A 174 -40.79 13.39 -25.89
C VAL A 174 -41.41 12.11 -25.32
N ASN A 175 -40.74 10.96 -25.47
CA ASN A 175 -41.22 9.69 -24.93
C ASN A 175 -41.36 9.72 -23.41
N ALA A 176 -40.36 10.27 -22.69
CA ALA A 176 -40.38 10.35 -21.23
C ALA A 176 -41.51 11.26 -20.70
N PHE A 177 -41.75 12.40 -21.34
CA PHE A 177 -42.86 13.29 -20.98
C PHE A 177 -44.23 12.68 -21.33
N GLN A 178 -44.35 11.90 -22.40
CA GLN A 178 -45.58 11.13 -22.68
C GLN A 178 -45.87 10.12 -21.58
N GLN A 179 -44.85 9.38 -21.09
CA GLN A 179 -45.04 8.45 -19.97
C GLN A 179 -45.47 9.18 -18.70
N LEU A 180 -44.92 10.37 -18.44
CA LEU A 180 -45.37 11.20 -17.31
C LEU A 180 -46.82 11.66 -17.44
N LEU A 181 -47.24 12.10 -18.63
CA LEU A 181 -48.62 12.48 -18.89
C LEU A 181 -49.57 11.28 -18.71
N ARG A 182 -49.15 10.07 -19.13
CA ARG A 182 -49.90 8.82 -18.90
C ARG A 182 -50.04 8.50 -17.41
N LEU A 183 -48.96 8.63 -16.64
CA LEU A 183 -48.88 8.15 -15.25
C LEU A 183 -49.39 9.16 -14.22
N LYS A 184 -49.11 10.45 -14.41
CA LYS A 184 -49.50 11.51 -13.46
C LYS A 184 -50.72 12.32 -13.91
N GLY A 185 -51.21 12.05 -15.11
CA GLY A 185 -52.26 12.84 -15.73
C GLY A 185 -51.74 14.16 -16.29
N GLU A 186 -52.63 14.84 -17.00
CA GLU A 186 -52.32 16.10 -17.66
C GLU A 186 -52.20 17.23 -16.64
N ASN A 187 -51.11 17.98 -16.71
CA ASN A 187 -50.97 19.27 -16.02
C ASN A 187 -50.22 20.24 -16.93
N ALA A 188 -50.46 21.54 -16.70
CA ALA A 188 -49.92 22.60 -17.57
C ALA A 188 -48.39 22.53 -17.71
N THR A 189 -47.66 22.22 -16.63
CA THR A 189 -46.20 22.11 -16.65
C THR A 189 -45.73 20.92 -17.51
N LEU A 190 -46.33 19.74 -17.36
CA LEU A 190 -45.97 18.56 -18.16
C LEU A 190 -46.33 18.74 -19.63
N ARG A 191 -47.47 19.38 -19.94
CA ARG A 191 -47.85 19.71 -21.31
C ARG A 191 -46.90 20.72 -21.94
N ALA A 192 -46.52 21.77 -21.20
CA ALA A 192 -45.52 22.73 -21.66
C ALA A 192 -44.16 22.07 -21.93
N ASN A 193 -43.67 21.25 -20.99
CA ASN A 193 -42.40 20.54 -21.16
C ASN A 193 -42.45 19.53 -22.32
N TYR A 194 -43.58 18.85 -22.50
CA TYR A 194 -43.82 17.96 -23.64
C TYR A 194 -43.82 18.71 -24.97
N GLY A 195 -44.50 19.86 -25.04
CA GLY A 195 -44.48 20.74 -26.20
C GLY A 195 -43.08 21.26 -26.52
N GLU A 196 -42.30 21.66 -25.50
CA GLU A 196 -40.91 22.08 -25.65
C GLU A 196 -40.03 20.94 -26.21
N ALA A 197 -40.22 19.71 -25.71
CA ALA A 197 -39.53 18.54 -26.24
C ALA A 197 -39.88 18.26 -27.71
N LEU A 198 -41.15 18.41 -28.10
CA LEU A 198 -41.59 18.27 -29.50
C LEU A 198 -40.98 19.35 -30.41
N VAL A 199 -40.91 20.60 -29.95
CA VAL A 199 -40.22 21.68 -30.68
C VAL A 199 -38.73 21.37 -30.84
N GLY A 200 -38.07 20.91 -29.77
CA GLY A 200 -36.67 20.49 -29.83
C GLY A 200 -36.45 19.36 -30.83
N ALA A 201 -37.31 18.34 -30.82
CA ALA A 201 -37.25 17.20 -31.74
C ALA A 201 -37.47 17.63 -33.21
N ALA A 202 -38.25 18.68 -33.42
CA ALA A 202 -38.49 19.29 -34.73
C ALA A 202 -37.48 20.41 -35.08
N ASN A 203 -36.30 20.43 -34.44
CA ASN A 203 -35.23 21.41 -34.68
C ASN A 203 -35.70 22.87 -34.54
N GLY A 204 -36.54 23.15 -33.53
CA GLY A 204 -37.06 24.48 -33.25
C GLY A 204 -38.35 24.84 -33.99
N VAL A 205 -38.88 23.95 -34.83
CA VAL A 205 -40.15 24.18 -35.54
C VAL A 205 -41.32 23.84 -34.61
N VAL A 206 -42.25 24.79 -34.43
CA VAL A 206 -43.50 24.53 -33.70
C VAL A 206 -44.46 23.77 -34.61
N THR A 207 -44.45 22.44 -34.47
CA THR A 207 -45.35 21.54 -35.20
C THR A 207 -46.79 21.63 -34.68
N ALA A 208 -47.73 21.05 -35.43
CA ALA A 208 -49.13 20.98 -35.01
C ALA A 208 -49.27 20.27 -33.65
N ASP A 209 -48.51 19.21 -33.42
CA ASP A 209 -48.52 18.46 -32.16
C ASP A 209 -47.95 19.28 -30.99
N ALA A 210 -46.88 20.04 -31.23
CA ALA A 210 -46.31 20.94 -30.23
C ALA A 210 -47.30 22.04 -29.85
N ARG A 211 -47.96 22.65 -30.85
CA ARG A 211 -49.02 23.63 -30.62
C ARG A 211 -50.18 23.05 -29.81
N ALA A 212 -50.65 21.85 -30.18
CA ALA A 212 -51.71 21.17 -29.44
C ALA A 212 -51.32 20.85 -27.99
N ALA A 213 -50.03 20.61 -27.72
CA ALA A 213 -49.53 20.44 -26.36
C ALA A 213 -49.58 21.76 -25.55
N PHE A 214 -49.29 22.91 -26.18
CA PHE A 214 -49.35 24.22 -25.52
C PHE A 214 -50.77 24.76 -25.31
N ASP A 215 -51.70 24.42 -26.21
CA ASP A 215 -53.05 25.03 -26.25
C ASP A 215 -54.03 24.43 -25.22
N ARG A 216 -53.65 23.36 -24.51
CA ARG A 216 -54.51 22.67 -23.54
C ARG A 216 -53.99 22.80 -22.11
#